data_AF-A0A6P7FUD9-F1
#
_entry.id   AF-A0A6P7FUD9-F1
#
_cell.length_a   1.000
_cell.length_b   1.000
_cell.length_c   1.000
_cell.angle_alpha   90.00
_cell.angle_beta   90.00
_cell.angle_gamma   90.00
#
_symmetry.space_group_name_H-M   'P 1'
#
loop_
_entity.id
_entity.type
_entity.pdbx_description
1 polymer ?
#
loop_
_entity_poly.entity_id
_entity_poly.type
_entity_poly.pdbx_seq_one_letter_code
_entity_poly.pdbx_strand_id
1 'polypeptide(L)'
;MPQFSSYQRINNHLKLLSIEKTLIINDLLFLHKILEGNITCPDLLELINFKLNTINIRDKPLFSISFHHTNYGYNSPIPRFHRLGNEINKTTDLLGVSQTRFKNQLGEYLM
;
A
#
# COMPACT_ATOMS: atom_id res chain seq x y z
N MET A 1 29.54 -6.06 8.53
CA MET A 1 28.96 -6.72 7.34
C MET A 1 29.65 -8.08 7.21
N PRO A 2 29.09 -9.19 7.74
CA PRO A 2 28.13 -10.03 7.00
C PRO A 2 27.19 -10.88 7.90
N GLN A 3 25.87 -10.63 7.98
CA GLN A 3 24.95 -11.55 8.69
C GLN A 3 23.55 -11.73 8.04
N PHE A 4 23.22 -11.00 6.97
CA PHE A 4 21.87 -11.05 6.38
C PHE A 4 21.47 -12.43 5.85
N SER A 5 22.43 -13.24 5.39
CA SER A 5 22.18 -14.60 4.87
C SER A 5 21.63 -15.55 5.94
N SER A 6 22.08 -15.42 7.20
CA SER A 6 21.65 -16.28 8.31
C SER A 6 20.19 -16.01 8.68
N TYR A 7 19.81 -14.73 8.77
CA TYR A 7 18.46 -14.31 9.15
C TYR A 7 17.42 -14.63 8.07
N GLN A 8 17.77 -14.50 6.79
CA GLN A 8 16.88 -14.89 5.70
C GLN A 8 16.56 -16.39 5.74
N ARG A 9 17.55 -17.23 6.06
CA ARG A 9 17.35 -18.69 6.19
C ARG A 9 16.43 -19.03 7.36
N ILE A 10 16.61 -18.37 8.50
CA ILE A 10 15.73 -18.54 9.68
C ILE A 10 14.32 -18.07 9.36
N ASN A 11 14.16 -16.90 8.74
CA ASN A 11 12.83 -16.39 8.35
C ASN A 11 12.13 -17.34 7.37
N ASN A 12 12.84 -17.88 6.39
CA ASN A 12 12.27 -18.85 5.45
C ASN A 12 11.88 -20.15 6.15
N HIS A 13 12.69 -20.64 7.08
CA HIS A 13 12.38 -21.83 7.86
C HIS A 13 11.14 -21.63 8.75
N LEU A 14 11.02 -20.45 9.36
CA LEU A 14 9.90 -20.07 10.20
C LEU A 14 8.68 -19.53 9.40
N LYS A 15 8.77 -19.50 8.06
CA LYS A 15 7.76 -18.92 7.15
C LYS A 15 7.37 -17.48 7.50
N LEU A 16 8.33 -16.71 8.01
CA LEU A 16 8.13 -15.30 8.37
C LEU A 16 8.30 -14.40 7.15
N LEU A 17 7.39 -13.45 7.00
CA LEU A 17 7.53 -12.39 6.03
C LEU A 17 8.64 -11.42 6.44
N SER A 18 9.31 -10.84 5.45
CA SER A 18 10.18 -9.68 5.70
C SER A 18 9.38 -8.54 6.33
N ILE A 19 10.05 -7.75 7.17
CA ILE A 19 9.48 -6.54 7.78
C ILE A 19 8.95 -5.62 6.69
N GLU A 20 9.69 -5.45 5.59
CA GLU A 20 9.29 -4.60 4.46
C GLU A 20 7.96 -5.07 3.84
N LYS A 21 7.83 -6.38 3.58
CA LYS A 21 6.57 -6.96 3.06
C LYS A 21 5.41 -6.75 4.03
N THR A 22 5.67 -6.95 5.32
CA THR A 22 4.66 -6.78 6.37
C THR A 22 4.19 -5.33 6.48
N LEU A 23 5.10 -4.36 6.36
CA LEU A 23 4.76 -2.95 6.33
C LEU A 23 3.90 -2.60 5.12
N ILE A 24 4.26 -3.09 3.93
CA ILE A 24 3.48 -2.86 2.71
C ILE A 24 2.06 -3.41 2.86
N ILE A 25 1.89 -4.63 3.38
CA ILE A 25 0.58 -5.23 3.63
C ILE A 25 -0.24 -4.36 4.59
N ASN A 26 0.36 -3.96 5.71
CA ASN A 26 -0.33 -3.16 6.71
C ASN A 26 -0.76 -1.80 6.17
N ASP A 27 0.11 -1.14 5.41
CA ASP A 27 -0.18 0.14 4.76
C ASP A 27 -1.35 0.02 3.77
N LEU A 28 -1.34 -1.01 2.92
CA LEU A 28 -2.41 -1.27 1.95
C LEU A 28 -3.74 -1.64 2.63
N LEU A 29 -3.70 -2.48 3.66
CA LEU A 29 -4.90 -2.82 4.43
C LEU A 29 -5.45 -1.62 5.20
N PHE A 30 -4.59 -0.76 5.71
CA PHE A 30 -5.00 0.47 6.39
C PHE A 30 -5.66 1.43 5.41
N LEU A 31 -5.03 1.64 4.25
CA LEU A 31 -5.61 2.43 3.16
C LEU A 31 -6.99 1.89 2.74
N HIS A 32 -7.11 0.58 2.49
CA HIS A 32 -8.38 -0.08 2.16
C HIS A 32 -9.46 0.16 3.22
N LYS A 33 -9.11 0.04 4.51
CA LYS A 33 -10.04 0.29 5.61
C LYS A 33 -10.55 1.73 5.66
N ILE A 34 -9.70 2.71 5.34
CA ILE A 34 -10.10 4.12 5.29
C ILE A 34 -11.09 4.33 4.14
N LEU A 35 -10.77 3.80 2.96
CA LEU A 35 -11.57 3.97 1.74
C LEU A 35 -12.95 3.33 1.83
N GLU A 36 -13.03 2.13 2.42
CA GLU A 36 -14.29 1.41 2.62
C GLU A 36 -15.06 1.88 3.88
N GLY A 37 -14.57 2.91 4.58
CA GLY A 37 -15.25 3.48 5.74
C GLY A 37 -15.21 2.63 7.01
N ASN A 38 -14.39 1.57 7.05
CA ASN A 38 -14.15 0.77 8.26
C ASN A 38 -13.39 1.55 9.34
N ILE A 39 -12.71 2.64 8.95
CA ILE A 39 -12.12 3.63 9.86
C ILE A 39 -12.80 4.97 9.59
N THR A 40 -13.61 5.42 10.54
CA THR A 40 -14.29 6.72 10.45
C THR A 40 -13.41 7.81 11.04
N CYS A 41 -12.56 8.41 10.22
CA CYS A 41 -11.74 9.57 10.59
C CYS A 41 -11.72 10.56 9.42
N PRO A 42 -12.56 11.61 9.47
CA PRO A 42 -12.64 12.60 8.40
C PRO A 42 -11.30 13.28 8.12
N ASP A 43 -10.57 13.67 9.17
CA ASP A 43 -9.27 14.33 9.07
C ASP A 43 -8.26 13.47 8.29
N LEU A 44 -8.29 12.15 8.50
CA LEU A 44 -7.40 11.24 7.81
C LEU A 44 -7.81 11.02 6.35
N LEU A 45 -9.11 11.00 6.08
CA LEU A 45 -9.64 10.87 4.72
C LEU A 45 -9.35 12.13 3.90
N GLU A 46 -9.37 13.32 4.51
CA GLU A 46 -9.01 14.58 3.86
C GLU A 46 -7.56 14.59 3.35
N LEU A 47 -6.66 13.86 4.02
CA LEU A 47 -5.27 13.72 3.57
C LEU A 47 -5.12 12.82 2.34
N ILE A 48 -6.14 12.03 1.98
CA ILE A 48 -6.11 11.12 0.84
C ILE A 48 -6.49 11.88 -0.44
N ASN A 49 -5.49 12.09 -1.29
CA ASN A 49 -5.66 12.85 -2.52
C ASN A 49 -5.98 11.93 -3.69
N PHE A 50 -7.22 11.93 -4.17
CA PHE A 50 -7.60 11.21 -5.39
C PHE A 50 -7.18 11.98 -6.64
N LYS A 51 -6.69 11.26 -7.64
CA LYS A 51 -6.37 11.84 -8.94
C LYS A 51 -7.60 11.76 -9.84
N LEU A 52 -8.22 12.90 -10.10
CA LEU A 52 -9.27 13.02 -11.09
C LEU A 52 -8.65 13.01 -12.49
N ASN A 53 -8.69 11.86 -13.16
CA ASN A 53 -8.22 11.73 -14.53
C ASN A 53 -9.32 12.24 -15.48
N THR A 54 -9.20 13.48 -15.94
CA THR A 54 -10.12 14.10 -16.92
C THR A 54 -9.98 13.52 -18.32
N ILE A 55 -8.85 12.85 -18.59
CA ILE A 55 -8.53 12.22 -19.88
C ILE A 55 -8.53 10.70 -19.69
N ASN A 56 -9.08 9.98 -20.67
CA ASN A 56 -9.12 8.52 -20.65
C ASN A 56 -7.77 7.93 -21.08
N ILE A 57 -6.83 7.86 -20.15
CA ILE A 57 -5.50 7.26 -20.33
C ILE A 57 -5.56 5.77 -19.95
N ARG A 58 -4.71 4.92 -20.55
CA ARG A 58 -4.63 3.48 -20.22
C ARG A 58 -4.20 3.23 -18.77
N ASP A 59 -3.20 3.96 -18.30
CA ASP A 59 -2.77 3.95 -16.90
C ASP A 59 -3.39 5.13 -16.16
N LYS A 60 -4.33 4.83 -15.27
CA LYS A 60 -5.02 5.81 -14.43
C LYS A 60 -4.55 5.62 -12.98
N PRO A 61 -3.65 6.49 -12.47
CA PRO A 61 -3.37 6.50 -11.05
C PRO A 61 -4.66 6.86 -10.32
N LEU A 62 -4.97 6.14 -9.25
CA LEU A 62 -6.11 6.42 -8.40
C LEU A 62 -5.84 7.61 -7.47
N PHE A 63 -4.59 7.75 -7.02
CA PHE A 63 -4.14 8.79 -6.10
C PHE A 63 -3.16 9.77 -6.74
N SER A 64 -3.22 11.01 -6.29
CA SER A 64 -2.24 12.04 -6.59
C SER A 64 -1.09 11.96 -5.57
N ILE A 65 0.15 11.92 -6.08
CA ILE A 65 1.35 11.87 -5.23
C ILE A 65 1.92 13.28 -5.14
N SER A 66 1.92 13.85 -3.94
CA SER A 66 2.55 15.15 -3.68
C SER A 66 4.07 15.06 -3.82
N PHE A 67 4.67 16.14 -4.33
CA PHE A 67 6.12 16.26 -4.40
C PHE A 67 6.69 16.58 -3.00
N HIS A 68 7.79 15.93 -2.63
CA HIS A 68 8.47 16.13 -1.35
C HIS A 68 9.96 16.34 -1.55
N HIS A 69 10.50 17.38 -0.91
CA HIS A 69 11.91 17.76 -1.01
C HIS A 69 12.84 16.88 -0.15
N THR A 70 12.30 16.18 0.85
CA THR A 70 13.10 15.37 1.78
C THR A 70 12.69 13.90 1.73
N ASN A 71 13.65 13.01 1.98
CA ASN A 71 13.39 11.58 2.11
C ASN A 71 12.40 11.28 3.24
N TYR A 72 12.38 12.10 4.30
CA TYR A 72 11.42 11.96 5.37
C TYR A 72 9.99 12.24 4.88
N GLY A 73 9.78 13.35 4.16
CA GLY A 73 8.49 13.67 3.56
C GLY A 73 8.05 12.60 2.56
N TYR A 74 8.96 12.16 1.68
CA TYR A 74 8.67 11.13 0.69
C TYR A 74 8.25 9.80 1.32
N ASN A 75 8.91 9.37 2.41
CA ASN A 75 8.65 8.10 3.07
C ASN A 75 7.60 8.18 4.19
N SER A 76 6.98 9.34 4.39
CA SER A 76 5.87 9.49 5.32
C SER A 76 4.66 8.63 4.90
N PRO A 77 3.73 8.31 5.83
CA PRO A 77 2.65 7.36 5.56
C PRO A 77 1.75 7.74 4.37
N ILE A 78 1.26 8.99 4.32
CA ILE A 78 0.29 9.42 3.29
C ILE A 78 0.85 9.29 1.86
N PRO A 79 2.02 9.86 1.51
CA PRO A 79 2.60 9.70 0.18
C PRO A 79 2.93 8.24 -0.14
N ARG A 80 3.30 7.45 0.87
CA ARG A 80 3.56 6.02 0.72
C ARG A 80 2.27 5.25 0.39
N PHE A 81 1.16 5.56 1.06
CA PHE A 81 -0.16 5.00 0.75
C PHE A 81 -0.58 5.31 -0.68
N HIS A 82 -0.43 6.56 -1.14
CA HIS A 82 -0.78 6.93 -2.52
C HIS A 82 0.06 6.17 -3.55
N ARG A 83 1.37 6.01 -3.32
CA ARG A 83 2.25 5.23 -4.21
C ARG A 83 1.88 3.76 -4.22
N LEU A 84 1.79 3.13 -3.05
CA LEU A 84 1.43 1.71 -2.94
C LEU A 84 0.03 1.44 -3.51
N GLY A 85 -0.91 2.34 -3.24
CA GLY A 85 -2.27 2.31 -3.78
C GLY A 85 -2.30 2.40 -5.30
N ASN A 86 -1.48 3.26 -5.91
CA ASN A 86 -1.36 3.35 -7.36
C ASN A 86 -0.70 2.12 -7.99
N GLU A 87 0.28 1.52 -7.33
CA GLU A 87 0.91 0.29 -7.82
C GLU A 87 -0.04 -0.91 -7.74
N ILE A 88 -0.71 -1.10 -6.59
CA ILE A 88 -1.65 -2.23 -6.44
C ILE A 88 -2.87 -2.10 -7.35
N ASN A 89 -3.35 -0.87 -7.61
CA ASN A 89 -4.49 -0.63 -8.48
C ASN A 89 -4.24 -1.07 -9.95
N LYS A 90 -2.99 -1.30 -10.35
CA LYS A 90 -2.66 -1.85 -11.68
C LYS A 90 -2.95 -3.35 -11.78
N THR A 91 -2.83 -4.08 -10.67
CA THR A 91 -2.93 -5.55 -10.63
C THR A 91 -4.17 -6.03 -9.91
N THR A 92 -4.75 -5.23 -9.03
CA THR A 92 -5.87 -5.60 -8.17
C THR A 92 -6.76 -4.40 -7.91
N ASP A 93 -8.07 -4.60 -7.95
CA ASP A 93 -9.03 -3.55 -7.60
C ASP A 93 -8.91 -3.19 -6.11
N LEU A 94 -8.56 -1.93 -5.82
CA LEU A 94 -8.45 -1.43 -4.46
C LEU A 94 -9.80 -1.04 -3.85
N LEU A 95 -10.77 -0.65 -4.68
CA LEU A 95 -12.07 -0.12 -4.27
C LEU A 95 -13.19 -1.14 -4.56
N GLY A 96 -14.22 -1.16 -3.72
CA GLY A 96 -15.42 -1.99 -3.95
C GLY A 96 -15.19 -3.48 -3.72
N VAL A 97 -14.05 -3.84 -3.11
CA VAL A 97 -13.71 -5.22 -2.73
C VAL A 97 -13.82 -5.40 -1.23
N SER A 98 -14.34 -6.55 -0.79
CA SER A 98 -14.38 -6.86 0.64
C SER A 98 -12.97 -7.02 1.20
N GLN A 99 -12.80 -6.68 2.48
CA GLN A 99 -11.49 -6.75 3.14
C GLN A 99 -10.88 -8.15 3.09
N THR A 100 -11.70 -9.20 3.20
CA THR A 100 -11.24 -10.60 3.12
C THR A 100 -10.70 -10.93 1.73
N ARG A 101 -11.41 -10.51 0.67
CA ARG A 101 -10.97 -10.72 -0.71
C ARG A 101 -9.67 -9.99 -0.99
N PHE A 102 -9.59 -8.73 -0.56
CA PHE A 102 -8.39 -7.91 -0.72
C PHE A 102 -7.18 -8.52 0.01
N LYS A 103 -7.35 -9.02 1.23
CA LYS A 103 -6.29 -9.75 1.96
C LYS A 103 -5.78 -10.97 1.21
N ASN A 104 -6.68 -11.76 0.60
CA ASN A 104 -6.28 -12.95 -0.16
C ASN A 104 -5.49 -12.55 -1.42
N GLN A 105 -5.92 -11.52 -2.14
CA GLN A 105 -5.21 -10.99 -3.31
C GLN A 105 -3.82 -10.45 -2.96
N LEU A 106 -3.68 -9.76 -1.82
CA LEU A 106 -2.36 -9.33 -1.32
C LEU A 106 -1.45 -10.52 -0.96
N GLY A 107 -2.03 -11.60 -0.43
CA GLY A 107 -1.30 -12.84 -0.18
C GLY A 107 -0.72 -13.44 -1.45
N GLU A 108 -1.50 -13.47 -2.53
CA GLU A 108 -1.06 -13.93 -3.86
C GLU A 108 -0.02 -13.01 -4.49
N TYR A 109 -0.10 -11.70 -4.27
CA TYR A 109 0.86 -10.73 -4.83
C TYR A 109 2.25 -10.78 -4.15
N LEU A 110 2.33 -11.22 -2.89
CA LEU A 110 3.56 -11.14 -2.08
C LEU A 110 4.23 -12.49 -1.81
N MET A 111 3.57 -13.61 -2.13
CA MET A 111 4.14 -14.96 -2.17
C MET A 111 4.84 -15.20 -3.51
#